data_AF-A0A6B3HK47-F1
#
_entry.id   AF-A0A6B3HK47-F1
#
_cell.length_a   1.000
_cell.length_b   1.000
_cell.length_c   1.000
_cell.angle_alpha   90.00
_cell.angle_beta   90.00
_cell.angle_gamma   90.00
#
_symmetry.space_group_name_H-M   'P 1'
#
loop_
_entity.id
_entity.type
_entity.pdbx_description
1 polymer ?
#
loop_
_entity_poly.entity_id
_entity_poly.type
_entity_poly.pdbx_seq_one_letter_code
_entity_poly.pdbx_strand_id
1 'polypeptide(L)'
;PATDGDAAQAEKPSIWPHVEERIADLVQSHRSTIVFANSRRLAERLCNRLNEIAYERATGTAFDPDNPDSPALDLPEAHAPAEVMAQSGAARGAPALLARAHHGSVSKEQ
;
A
#
# COMPACT_ATOMS: atom_id res chain seq x y z
N PRO A 1 -9.79 7.35 48.86
CA PRO A 1 -10.41 6.62 47.74
C PRO A 1 -10.85 7.61 46.65
N ALA A 2 -10.11 7.66 45.54
CA ALA A 2 -10.50 8.37 44.33
C ALA A 2 -10.63 7.31 43.23
N THR A 3 -11.79 7.31 42.60
CA THR A 3 -12.36 6.30 41.72
C THR A 3 -11.61 6.14 40.41
N ASP A 4 -11.44 4.87 40.03
CA ASP A 4 -11.06 4.40 38.70
C ASP A 4 -11.81 5.15 37.60
N GLY A 5 -11.06 5.76 36.69
CA GLY A 5 -11.62 6.57 35.62
C GLY A 5 -10.69 6.70 34.43
N ASP A 6 -10.09 5.58 33.97
CA ASP A 6 -9.39 5.57 32.68
C ASP A 6 -9.41 4.18 32.01
N ALA A 7 -10.57 3.55 31.97
CA ALA A 7 -10.74 2.23 31.35
C ALA A 7 -12.00 2.16 30.49
N ALA A 8 -12.20 3.08 29.53
CA ALA A 8 -13.29 2.92 28.55
C ALA A 8 -13.22 3.80 27.29
N GLN A 9 -12.05 4.29 26.84
CA GLN A 9 -11.97 4.79 25.46
C GLN A 9 -11.66 3.61 24.55
N ALA A 10 -12.68 2.79 24.29
CA ALA A 10 -12.59 1.72 23.30
C ALA A 10 -12.06 2.32 21.98
N GLU A 11 -10.87 1.89 21.57
CA GLU A 11 -10.25 2.33 20.32
C GLU A 11 -11.22 2.07 19.18
N LYS A 12 -11.75 3.14 18.58
CA LYS A 12 -12.61 3.00 17.40
C LYS A 12 -11.78 2.32 16.30
N PRO A 13 -12.26 1.22 15.71
CA PRO A 13 -11.53 0.55 14.65
C PRO A 13 -11.30 1.51 13.48
N SER A 14 -10.09 1.50 12.93
CA SER A 14 -9.69 2.33 11.80
C SER A 14 -10.55 2.04 10.57
N ILE A 15 -10.97 3.07 9.84
CA ILE A 15 -11.70 2.92 8.57
C ILE A 15 -10.80 2.48 7.40
N TRP A 16 -9.48 2.61 7.55
CA TRP A 16 -8.52 2.45 6.46
C TRP A 16 -8.56 1.08 5.77
N PRO A 17 -8.67 -0.07 6.47
CA PRO A 17 -8.79 -1.36 5.81
C PRO A 17 -9.95 -1.40 4.81
N HIS A 18 -11.11 -0.85 5.18
CA HIS A 18 -12.27 -0.79 4.28
C HIS A 18 -12.06 0.19 3.12
N VAL A 19 -11.37 1.30 3.35
CA VAL A 19 -11.03 2.26 2.29
C VAL A 19 -10.08 1.64 1.28
N GLU A 20 -9.05 0.92 1.74
CA GLU A 20 -8.05 0.26 0.90
C GLU A 20 -8.68 -0.82 0.02
N GLU A 21 -9.53 -1.70 0.60
CA GLU A 21 -10.28 -2.72 -0.15
C GLU A 21 -11.19 -2.09 -1.21
N ARG A 22 -11.91 -1.03 -0.84
CA ARG A 22 -12.82 -0.34 -1.77
C ARG A 22 -12.06 0.32 -2.91
N ILE A 23 -10.89 0.91 -2.66
CA ILE A 23 -10.05 1.48 -3.71
C ILE A 23 -9.54 0.36 -4.62
N ALA A 24 -9.09 -0.78 -4.10
CA ALA A 24 -8.64 -1.91 -4.91
C ALA A 24 -9.74 -2.42 -5.87
N ASP A 25 -10.98 -2.52 -5.39
CA ASP A 25 -12.14 -2.88 -6.22
C ASP A 25 -12.41 -1.85 -7.33
N LEU A 26 -12.36 -0.56 -6.99
CA LEU A 26 -12.56 0.52 -7.96
C LEU A 26 -11.45 0.53 -9.01
N VAL A 27 -10.19 0.30 -8.63
CA VAL A 27 -9.09 0.21 -9.60
C VAL A 27 -9.30 -0.95 -10.56
N GLN A 28 -9.65 -2.15 -10.07
CA GLN A 28 -9.82 -3.35 -10.90
C GLN A 28 -11.05 -3.28 -11.82
N SER A 29 -12.08 -2.54 -11.44
CA SER A 29 -13.29 -2.33 -12.27
C SER A 29 -13.09 -1.32 -13.41
N HIS A 30 -11.97 -0.60 -13.45
CA HIS A 30 -11.71 0.42 -14.46
C HIS A 30 -10.43 0.11 -15.24
N ARG A 31 -10.38 0.54 -16.50
CA ARG A 31 -9.17 0.40 -17.33
C ARG A 31 -7.97 1.17 -16.74
N SER A 32 -8.23 2.32 -16.15
CA SER A 32 -7.20 3.20 -15.58
C SER A 32 -7.81 4.05 -14.46
N THR A 33 -7.08 4.20 -13.37
CA THR A 33 -7.50 4.95 -12.18
C THR A 33 -6.33 5.79 -11.65
N ILE A 34 -6.59 7.04 -11.26
CA ILE A 34 -5.62 7.90 -10.58
C ILE A 34 -6.16 8.20 -9.18
N VAL A 35 -5.37 7.90 -8.14
CA VAL A 35 -5.72 8.17 -6.74
C VAL A 35 -4.87 9.32 -6.23
N PHE A 36 -5.52 10.40 -5.77
CA PHE A 36 -4.85 11.52 -5.13
C PHE A 36 -4.74 11.29 -3.61
N ALA A 37 -3.56 11.58 -3.06
CA ALA A 37 -3.28 11.48 -1.63
C ALA A 37 -2.61 12.76 -1.13
N ASN A 38 -2.94 13.16 0.10
CA ASN A 38 -2.51 14.45 0.68
C ASN A 38 -1.02 14.50 1.07
N SER A 39 -0.31 13.37 1.02
CA SER A 39 1.11 13.34 1.34
C SER A 39 1.81 12.21 0.61
N ARG A 40 3.13 12.40 0.37
CA ARG A 40 3.99 11.35 -0.20
C ARG A 40 3.90 10.06 0.60
N ARG A 41 4.02 10.15 1.94
CA ARG A 41 3.96 8.98 2.82
C ARG A 41 2.62 8.24 2.75
N LEU A 42 1.51 8.95 2.57
CA LEU A 42 0.21 8.30 2.37
C LEU A 42 0.13 7.61 1.01
N ALA A 43 0.64 8.25 -0.05
CA ALA A 43 0.68 7.64 -1.37
C ALA A 43 1.49 6.34 -1.38
N GLU A 44 2.69 6.34 -0.78
CA GLU A 44 3.53 5.14 -0.65
C GLU A 44 2.82 4.02 0.14
N ARG A 45 2.27 4.36 1.32
CA ARG A 45 1.56 3.38 2.16
C ARG A 45 0.36 2.77 1.45
N LEU A 46 -0.46 3.61 0.81
CA LEU A 46 -1.63 3.15 0.07
C LEU A 46 -1.20 2.29 -1.12
N CYS A 47 -0.17 2.70 -1.86
CA CYS A 47 0.37 1.92 -2.98
C CYS A 47 0.79 0.52 -2.53
N ASN A 48 1.60 0.41 -1.47
CA ASN A 48 2.03 -0.88 -0.93
C ASN A 48 0.83 -1.73 -0.52
N ARG A 49 -0.13 -1.14 0.19
CA ARG A 49 -1.29 -1.88 0.67
C ARG A 49 -2.22 -2.35 -0.46
N LEU A 50 -2.39 -1.55 -1.50
CA LEU A 50 -3.14 -1.96 -2.71
C LEU A 50 -2.46 -3.13 -3.42
N ASN A 51 -1.13 -3.13 -3.48
CA ASN A 51 -0.36 -4.24 -4.06
C ASN A 51 -0.42 -5.51 -3.21
N GLU A 52 -0.41 -5.40 -1.88
CA GLU A 52 -0.62 -6.53 -0.97
C GLU A 52 -2.02 -7.15 -1.14
N ILE A 53 -3.07 -6.33 -1.22
CA ILE A 53 -4.44 -6.79 -1.47
C ILE A 53 -4.53 -7.48 -2.83
N ALA A 54 -3.90 -6.90 -3.86
CA ALA A 54 -3.86 -7.51 -5.19
C ALA A 54 -3.12 -8.85 -5.20
N TYR A 55 -2.00 -8.93 -4.48
CA TYR A 55 -1.25 -10.16 -4.29
C TYR A 55 -2.12 -11.23 -3.63
N GLU A 56 -2.72 -10.92 -2.48
CA GLU A 56 -3.56 -11.85 -1.73
C GLU A 56 -4.75 -12.37 -2.56
N ARG A 57 -5.38 -11.50 -3.36
CA ARG A 57 -6.45 -11.91 -4.27
C ARG A 57 -5.96 -12.79 -5.42
N ALA A 58 -4.74 -12.58 -5.91
CA ALA A 58 -4.17 -13.35 -7.02
C ALA A 58 -3.64 -14.72 -6.57
N THR A 59 -3.06 -14.82 -5.37
CA THR A 59 -2.41 -16.02 -4.85
C THR A 59 -3.25 -16.80 -3.84
N GLY A 60 -4.28 -16.16 -3.26
CA GLY A 60 -5.05 -16.70 -2.14
C GLY A 60 -4.30 -16.69 -0.81
N THR A 61 -3.13 -16.04 -0.74
CA THR A 61 -2.26 -15.98 0.46
C THR A 61 -1.80 -14.57 0.75
N ALA A 62 -1.79 -14.19 2.03
CA ALA A 62 -1.25 -12.89 2.43
C ALA A 62 0.23 -12.76 2.03
N PHE A 63 0.65 -11.55 1.67
CA PHE A 63 2.04 -11.28 1.34
C PHE A 63 2.89 -11.35 2.62
N ASP A 64 3.88 -12.24 2.61
CA ASP A 64 4.92 -12.33 3.64
C ASP A 64 6.29 -12.21 2.95
N PRO A 65 7.03 -11.11 3.17
CA PRO A 65 8.33 -10.88 2.54
C PRO A 65 9.45 -11.79 3.07
N ASP A 66 9.25 -12.43 4.23
CA ASP A 66 10.26 -13.29 4.87
C ASP A 66 9.95 -14.79 4.66
N ASN A 67 8.84 -15.12 3.98
CA ASN A 67 8.51 -16.49 3.61
C ASN A 67 9.31 -16.94 2.37
N PRO A 68 10.23 -17.92 2.49
CA PRO A 68 11.05 -18.38 1.37
C PRO A 68 10.26 -19.14 0.29
N ASP A 69 9.08 -19.67 0.64
CA ASP A 69 8.19 -20.41 -0.27
C ASP A 69 7.09 -19.51 -0.85
N SER A 70 7.26 -18.18 -0.76
CA SER A 70 6.27 -17.21 -1.22
C SER A 70 6.12 -17.22 -2.75
N PRO A 71 4.90 -17.35 -3.28
CA PRO A 71 4.67 -17.28 -4.74
C PRO A 71 4.99 -15.90 -5.33
N ALA A 72 5.29 -14.88 -4.51
CA ALA A 72 5.78 -13.58 -4.95
C ALA A 72 7.08 -13.64 -5.77
N LEU A 73 7.90 -14.68 -5.58
CA LEU A 73 9.16 -14.87 -6.32
C LEU A 73 8.94 -15.23 -7.80
N ASP A 74 7.78 -15.81 -8.14
CA ASP A 74 7.43 -16.26 -9.50
C ASP A 74 6.62 -15.24 -10.30
N LEU A 75 6.18 -14.14 -9.66
CA LEU A 75 5.42 -13.10 -10.32
C LEU A 75 6.37 -12.21 -11.15
N PRO A 76 5.98 -11.80 -12.37
CA PRO A 76 6.79 -10.90 -13.16
C PRO A 76 7.03 -9.62 -12.36
N GLU A 77 8.31 -9.33 -12.09
CA GLU A 77 8.74 -8.09 -11.48
C GLU A 77 8.29 -6.97 -12.42
N ALA A 78 7.17 -6.31 -12.10
CA ALA A 78 6.57 -5.29 -12.92
C ALA A 78 7.47 -4.06 -12.91
N HIS A 79 8.51 -4.08 -13.75
CA HIS A 79 9.55 -3.09 -13.98
C HIS A 79 9.65 -2.06 -12.85
N ALA A 80 10.54 -2.34 -11.89
CA ALA A 80 11.03 -1.33 -10.96
C ALA A 80 11.33 -0.04 -11.75
N PRO A 81 10.92 1.14 -11.26
CA PRO A 81 11.10 2.38 -12.00
C PRO A 81 12.58 2.55 -12.36
N ALA A 82 12.85 2.95 -13.60
CA ALA A 82 14.20 3.06 -14.17
C ALA A 82 15.11 4.11 -13.46
N GLU A 83 14.69 4.70 -12.34
CA GLU A 83 15.31 5.89 -11.75
C GLU A 83 15.70 5.80 -10.26
N VAL A 84 15.60 4.65 -9.58
CA VAL A 84 16.05 4.59 -8.18
C VAL A 84 16.98 3.41 -7.89
N MET A 85 18.24 3.54 -8.33
CA MET A 85 19.39 2.96 -7.62
C MET A 85 19.95 4.01 -6.66
N ALA A 86 19.38 4.13 -5.46
CA ALA A 86 20.02 4.84 -4.35
C ALA A 86 19.49 4.33 -3.00
N GLN A 87 20.42 3.71 -2.28
CA GLN A 87 20.36 3.15 -0.93
C GLN A 87 19.46 3.92 0.05
N SER A 88 18.51 3.21 0.68
CA SER A 88 18.17 3.22 2.13
C SER A 88 16.75 2.66 2.34
N GLY A 89 16.64 1.43 2.87
CA GLY A 89 15.41 0.95 3.52
C GLY A 89 14.11 1.04 2.73
N ALA A 90 14.10 0.64 1.46
CA ALA A 90 12.84 0.40 0.76
C ALA A 90 12.07 -0.66 1.55
N ALA A 91 10.88 -0.32 2.05
CA ALA A 91 9.99 -1.30 2.63
C ALA A 91 9.79 -2.41 1.58
N ARG A 92 10.05 -3.67 1.95
CA ARG A 92 9.71 -4.83 1.12
C ARG A 92 8.18 -4.93 1.10
N GLY A 93 7.54 -4.15 0.24
CA GLY A 93 6.12 -4.28 -0.06
C GLY A 93 5.89 -5.40 -1.07
N ALA A 94 4.64 -5.81 -1.22
CA ALA A 94 4.25 -6.75 -2.26
C ALA A 94 4.67 -6.24 -3.66
N PRO A 95 4.90 -7.14 -4.63
CA PRO A 95 5.19 -6.74 -6.01
C PRO A 95 4.17 -5.73 -6.54
N ALA A 96 4.61 -4.79 -7.39
CA ALA A 96 3.78 -3.70 -7.91
C ALA A 96 2.76 -4.15 -8.97
N LEU A 97 1.83 -5.05 -8.58
CA LEU A 97 0.85 -5.69 -9.46
C LEU A 97 -0.29 -4.75 -9.87
N LEU A 98 -0.72 -3.87 -8.96
CA LEU A 98 -1.95 -3.07 -9.14
C LEU A 98 -1.68 -1.57 -9.23
N ALA A 99 -0.74 -1.05 -8.44
CA ALA A 99 -0.50 0.38 -8.34
C ALA A 99 0.99 0.71 -8.26
N ARG A 100 1.34 1.91 -8.71
CA ARG A 100 2.65 2.54 -8.51
C ARG A 100 2.44 3.93 -7.93
N ALA A 101 3.21 4.27 -6.91
CA ALA A 101 3.23 5.63 -6.38
C ALA A 101 4.04 6.53 -7.32
N HIS A 102 3.53 7.73 -7.59
CA HIS A 102 4.25 8.77 -8.29
C HIS A 102 4.11 10.08 -7.50
N HIS A 103 5.24 10.70 -7.18
CA HIS A 103 5.29 12.03 -6.60
C HIS A 103 5.83 12.97 -7.67
N GLY A 104 4.97 13.77 -8.32
CA GLY A 104 5.45 14.70 -9.35
C GLY A 104 6.60 15.58 -8.85
N SER A 105 7.54 15.93 -9.74
CA SER A 105 8.44 17.05 -9.50
C SER A 105 7.59 18.31 -9.41
N VAL A 106 7.40 18.83 -8.20
CA VAL A 106 6.70 20.09 -8.02
C VAL A 106 7.62 21.19 -8.56
N SER A 107 7.52 21.54 -9.85
CA SER A 107 8.15 22.74 -10.39
C SER A 107 7.51 23.93 -9.71
N LYS A 108 8.26 24.59 -8.81
CA LYS A 108 7.85 25.85 -8.22
C LYS A 108 8.03 26.95 -9.26
N GLU A 109 6.99 27.25 -10.02
CA GLU A 109 6.81 28.58 -10.60
C GLU A 109 5.65 29.26 -9.88
N GLN A 110 5.96 30.48 -9.39
CA GLN A 110 5.13 31.46 -8.69
C GLN A 110 4.97 31.27 -7.17
#